data_AF-A0A7Y3V9Z9-F1
#
_entry.id   AF-A0A7Y3V9Z9-F1
#
_cell.length_a   1.000
_cell.length_b   1.000
_cell.length_c   1.000
_cell.angle_alpha   90.00
_cell.angle_beta   90.00
_cell.angle_gamma   90.00
#
_symmetry.space_group_name_H-M   'P 1'
#
loop_
_entity.id
_entity.type
_entity.pdbx_description
1 polymer ?
#
loop_
_entity_poly.entity_id
_entity_poly.type
_entity_poly.pdbx_seq_one_letter_code
_entity_poly.pdbx_strand_id
1 'polypeptide(L)'
;MHYLSWEPTPEGAPRRSFSLGVELTVLAGPPVTVTRISQPYAGLSIKSTPPAPFRTTAGSSRKIVVTMKVTQCRKVPWNAGLPFLDVTLRNTRAIEVHSFILGQRYAQQLSEALQVACSNDFG
;
A
#
# COMPACT_ATOMS: atom_id res chain seq x y z
N MET A 1 -2.08 -4.35 10.51
CA MET A 1 -2.51 -4.46 9.10
C MET A 1 -1.92 -5.73 8.53
N HIS A 2 -2.66 -6.45 7.69
CA HIS A 2 -2.17 -7.69 7.06
C HIS A 2 -2.43 -7.69 5.55
N TYR A 3 -1.62 -8.47 4.82
CA TYR A 3 -1.74 -8.63 3.38
C TYR A 3 -2.79 -9.68 3.01
N LEU A 4 -3.72 -9.34 2.14
CA LEU A 4 -4.76 -10.25 1.66
C LEU A 4 -4.33 -10.96 0.38
N SER A 5 -4.22 -10.21 -0.71
CA SER A 5 -3.94 -10.75 -2.05
C SER A 5 -3.65 -9.61 -3.03
N TRP A 6 -3.26 -9.98 -4.25
CA TRP A 6 -3.39 -9.08 -5.38
C TRP A 6 -4.85 -8.79 -5.67
N GLU A 7 -5.10 -7.59 -6.16
CA GLU A 7 -6.43 -7.16 -6.57
C GLU A 7 -6.35 -6.75 -8.05
N PRO A 8 -7.46 -6.87 -8.79
CA PRO A 8 -7.56 -6.28 -10.10
C PRO A 8 -7.22 -4.79 -10.03
N THR A 9 -6.32 -4.34 -10.90
CA THR A 9 -6.06 -2.91 -11.04
C THR A 9 -7.35 -2.23 -11.53
N PRO A 10 -7.80 -1.12 -10.90
CA PRO A 10 -9.00 -0.41 -11.32
C PRO A 10 -8.98 -0.06 -12.81
N GLU A 11 -10.16 -0.13 -13.44
CA GLU A 11 -10.32 0.29 -14.83
C GLU A 11 -9.92 1.76 -15.00
N GLY A 12 -9.18 2.07 -16.07
CA GLY A 12 -8.64 3.41 -16.29
C GLY A 12 -7.43 3.78 -15.43
N ALA A 13 -6.88 2.86 -14.63
CA ALA A 13 -5.63 3.11 -13.93
C ALA A 13 -4.48 3.40 -14.93
N PRO A 14 -3.56 4.31 -14.61
CA PRO A 14 -2.43 4.60 -15.49
C PRO A 14 -1.60 3.35 -15.81
N ARG A 15 -0.90 3.36 -16.96
CA ARG A 15 0.10 2.31 -17.26
C ARG A 15 1.08 2.15 -16.10
N ARG A 16 1.56 0.91 -15.91
CA ARG A 16 2.46 0.52 -14.80
C ARG A 16 1.82 0.71 -13.42
N SER A 17 0.50 0.62 -13.36
CA SER A 17 -0.25 0.58 -12.10
C SER A 17 -0.67 -0.82 -11.75
N PHE A 18 -0.70 -1.11 -10.47
CA PHE A 18 -0.89 -2.43 -9.96
C PHE A 18 -1.47 -2.35 -8.53
N SER A 19 -2.35 -3.27 -8.17
CA SER A 19 -3.21 -3.13 -6.98
C SER A 19 -3.15 -4.34 -6.05
N LEU A 20 -3.21 -4.06 -4.75
CA LEU A 20 -3.15 -5.09 -3.72
C LEU A 20 -4.11 -4.81 -2.58
N GLY A 21 -4.65 -5.88 -2.01
CA GLY A 21 -5.55 -5.85 -0.87
C GLY A 21 -4.77 -5.97 0.42
N VAL A 22 -5.03 -5.04 1.35
CA VAL A 22 -4.63 -5.15 2.74
C VAL A 22 -5.85 -5.00 3.63
N GLU A 23 -5.80 -5.58 4.82
CA GLU A 23 -6.83 -5.37 5.83
C GLU A 23 -6.24 -4.66 7.05
N LEU A 24 -6.92 -3.59 7.45
CA LEU A 24 -6.69 -2.91 8.70
C LEU A 24 -7.74 -3.35 9.72
N THR A 25 -7.28 -3.99 10.80
CA THR A 25 -8.11 -4.36 11.94
C THR A 25 -7.79 -3.44 13.12
N VAL A 26 -8.83 -2.83 13.71
CA VAL A 26 -8.70 -2.08 14.97
C VAL A 26 -9.25 -2.95 16.08
N LEU A 27 -8.37 -3.56 16.87
CA LEU A 27 -8.77 -4.52 17.90
C LEU A 27 -9.52 -3.84 19.05
N ALA A 28 -8.99 -2.74 19.56
CA ALA A 28 -9.54 -2.01 20.70
C ALA A 28 -9.11 -0.53 20.68
N GLY A 29 -9.71 0.29 21.56
CA GLY A 29 -9.35 1.69 21.75
C GLY A 29 -10.22 2.70 20.97
N PRO A 30 -9.80 3.98 20.90
CA PRO A 30 -10.57 5.00 20.18
C PRO A 30 -10.58 4.70 18.68
N PRO A 31 -11.61 5.14 17.94
CA PRO A 31 -11.62 5.05 16.48
C PRO A 31 -10.39 5.69 15.87
N VAL A 32 -9.84 5.05 14.84
CA VAL A 32 -8.62 5.48 14.16
C VAL A 32 -8.97 5.97 12.76
N THR A 33 -8.39 7.10 12.37
CA THR A 33 -8.46 7.63 11.02
C THR A 33 -7.14 7.32 10.31
N VAL A 34 -7.23 6.60 9.19
CA VAL A 34 -6.12 6.47 8.25
C VAL A 34 -6.06 7.77 7.46
N THR A 35 -4.97 8.50 7.61
CA THR A 35 -4.78 9.81 6.95
C THR A 35 -3.89 9.72 5.72
N ARG A 36 -2.95 8.75 5.69
CA ARG A 36 -2.06 8.51 4.56
C ARG A 36 -1.58 7.07 4.53
N ILE A 37 -1.40 6.53 3.33
CA ILE A 37 -0.70 5.27 3.06
C ILE A 37 0.44 5.58 2.10
N SER A 38 1.65 5.12 2.40
CA SER A 38 2.82 5.33 1.54
C SER A 38 3.80 4.17 1.56
N GLN A 39 4.71 4.20 0.59
CA GLN A 39 5.86 3.33 0.43
C GLN A 39 7.07 4.24 0.25
N PRO A 40 8.20 3.96 0.92
CA PRO A 40 9.40 4.79 0.83
C PRO A 40 10.11 4.75 -0.53
N TYR A 41 9.63 3.99 -1.51
CA TYR A 41 10.22 3.95 -2.84
C TYR A 41 9.87 5.20 -3.64
N ALA A 42 10.86 6.05 -3.90
CA ALA A 42 10.70 7.32 -4.61
C ALA A 42 10.15 7.17 -6.04
N GLY A 43 10.33 6.00 -6.66
CA GLY A 43 9.77 5.67 -7.98
C GLY A 43 8.33 5.16 -7.96
N LEU A 44 7.63 5.22 -6.82
CA LEU A 44 6.23 4.82 -6.69
C LEU A 44 5.35 6.00 -6.24
N SER A 45 4.14 6.05 -6.80
CA SER A 45 3.02 6.81 -6.25
C SER A 45 1.93 5.86 -5.78
N ILE A 46 1.23 6.23 -4.70
CA ILE A 46 0.24 5.36 -4.05
C ILE A 46 -1.10 6.06 -3.96
N LYS A 47 -2.15 5.29 -4.22
CA LYS A 47 -3.54 5.62 -3.90
C LYS A 47 -4.17 4.48 -3.12
N SER A 48 -5.23 4.79 -2.38
CA SER A 48 -6.01 3.79 -1.65
C SER A 48 -7.48 3.89 -1.99
N THR A 49 -8.18 2.77 -1.89
CA THR A 49 -9.64 2.68 -1.88
C THR A 49 -10.05 1.95 -0.60
N PRO A 50 -10.79 2.59 0.32
CA PRO A 50 -11.26 3.98 0.25
C PRO A 50 -10.11 5.01 0.21
N PRO A 51 -10.32 6.18 -0.43
CA PRO A 51 -9.33 7.25 -0.42
C PRO A 51 -9.15 7.79 0.99
N ALA A 52 -7.89 8.02 1.39
CA ALA A 52 -7.59 8.69 2.64
C ALA A 52 -7.95 10.19 2.57
N PRO A 53 -8.47 10.80 3.65
CA PRO A 53 -8.66 10.19 4.97
C PRO A 53 -9.94 9.34 5.08
N PHE A 54 -9.88 8.21 5.78
CA PHE A 54 -11.05 7.40 6.14
C PHE A 54 -10.94 6.84 7.57
N ARG A 55 -12.09 6.56 8.19
CA ARG A 55 -12.19 6.14 9.61
C ARG A 55 -12.46 4.64 9.73
N THR A 56 -11.90 4.02 10.75
CA THR A 56 -12.15 2.63 11.17
C THR A 56 -12.40 2.59 12.69
N THR A 57 -13.39 1.84 13.14
CA THR A 57 -13.79 1.76 14.55
C THR A 57 -13.22 0.51 15.22
N ALA A 58 -13.12 0.53 16.55
CA ALA A 58 -12.74 -0.66 17.31
C ALA A 58 -13.69 -1.83 17.04
N GLY A 59 -13.15 -3.06 17.08
CA GLY A 59 -13.87 -4.28 16.77
C GLY A 59 -14.21 -4.46 15.29
N SER A 60 -13.66 -3.62 14.40
CA SER A 60 -13.91 -3.72 12.95
C SER A 60 -12.63 -3.98 12.16
N SER A 61 -12.82 -4.72 11.06
CA SER A 61 -11.84 -4.89 10.00
C SER A 61 -12.26 -4.08 8.77
N ARG A 62 -11.28 -3.49 8.09
CA ARG A 62 -11.48 -2.72 6.86
C ARG A 62 -10.51 -3.20 5.79
N LYS A 63 -11.03 -3.79 4.72
CA LYS A 63 -10.28 -4.00 3.48
C LYS A 63 -9.96 -2.66 2.82
N ILE A 64 -8.72 -2.52 2.39
CA ILE A 64 -8.19 -1.37 1.68
C ILE A 64 -7.48 -1.90 0.44
N VAL A 65 -7.84 -1.39 -0.74
CA VAL A 65 -7.10 -1.66 -1.97
C VAL A 65 -6.07 -0.56 -2.14
N VAL A 66 -4.80 -0.93 -2.16
CA VAL A 66 -3.67 -0.03 -2.40
C VAL A 66 -3.27 -0.16 -3.86
N THR A 67 -3.41 0.91 -4.62
CA THR A 67 -2.96 0.99 -6.01
C THR A 67 -1.64 1.72 -6.05
N MET A 68 -0.61 1.05 -6.52
CA MET A 68 0.72 1.61 -6.74
C MET A 68 0.89 1.90 -8.23
N LYS A 69 1.54 3.01 -8.55
CA LYS A 69 1.95 3.33 -9.91
C LYS A 69 3.44 3.59 -9.93
N VAL A 70 4.15 2.91 -10.81
CA VAL A 70 5.56 3.21 -11.09
C VAL A 70 5.65 4.54 -11.83
N THR A 71 6.31 5.51 -11.20
CA THR A 71 6.58 6.83 -11.76
C THR A 71 7.98 6.92 -12.35
N GLN A 72 8.95 6.16 -11.81
CA GLN A 72 10.33 6.17 -12.31
C GLN A 72 11.04 4.83 -12.01
N CYS A 73 11.28 4.03 -13.06
CA CYS A 73 11.87 2.71 -12.92
C CYS A 73 13.29 2.70 -12.33
N ARG A 74 14.08 3.75 -12.56
CA ARG A 74 15.42 3.88 -11.95
C ARG A 74 15.39 4.19 -10.45
N LYS A 75 14.23 4.50 -9.88
CA LYS A 75 14.03 4.84 -8.46
C LYS A 75 13.17 3.82 -7.70
N VAL A 76 12.94 2.66 -8.29
CA VAL A 76 12.38 1.50 -7.59
C VAL A 76 13.46 0.45 -7.46
N PRO A 77 13.51 -0.30 -6.35
CA PRO A 77 14.49 -1.36 -6.20
C PRO A 77 14.10 -2.55 -7.09
N TRP A 78 15.10 -3.22 -7.66
CA TRP A 78 14.91 -4.42 -8.47
C TRP A 78 14.34 -5.60 -7.67
N ASN A 79 14.69 -5.64 -6.38
CA ASN A 79 14.13 -6.52 -5.38
C ASN A 79 13.53 -5.64 -4.28
N ALA A 80 12.25 -5.81 -3.98
CA ALA A 80 11.57 -5.10 -2.90
C ALA A 80 12.06 -5.61 -1.53
N GLY A 81 13.31 -5.29 -1.20
CA GLY A 81 13.98 -5.68 0.05
C GLY A 81 13.38 -5.03 1.29
N LEU A 82 12.48 -4.04 1.13
CA LEU A 82 11.70 -3.41 2.20
C LEU A 82 10.20 -3.71 1.99
N PRO A 83 9.66 -4.75 2.63
CA PRO A 83 8.28 -5.19 2.41
C PRO A 83 7.30 -4.54 3.39
N PHE A 84 7.38 -3.22 3.56
CA PHE A 84 6.51 -2.48 4.48
C PHE A 84 5.65 -1.43 3.81
N LEU A 85 4.50 -1.14 4.43
CA LEU A 85 3.70 0.05 4.12
C LEU A 85 3.70 0.97 5.34
N ASP A 86 4.00 2.25 5.09
CA ASP A 86 3.85 3.29 6.09
C ASP A 86 2.41 3.79 6.09
N VAL A 87 1.77 3.76 7.25
CA VAL A 87 0.40 4.20 7.43
C VAL A 87 0.37 5.25 8.52
N THR A 88 -0.09 6.45 8.16
CA THR A 88 -0.28 7.53 9.13
C THR A 88 -1.67 7.39 9.75
N LEU A 89 -1.69 7.09 11.04
CA LEU A 89 -2.87 6.88 11.85
C LEU A 89 -3.09 8.09 12.76
N ARG A 90 -4.34 8.56 12.85
CA ARG A 90 -4.75 9.62 13.75
C ARG A 90 -5.87 9.12 14.66
N ASN A 91 -5.76 9.36 15.96
CA ASN A 91 -6.86 9.23 16.91
C ASN A 91 -6.99 10.53 17.73
N THR A 92 -7.77 10.49 18.81
CA THR A 92 -7.97 11.66 19.69
C THR A 92 -6.74 12.03 20.51
N ARG A 93 -5.73 11.15 20.61
CA ARG A 93 -4.54 11.32 21.44
C ARG A 93 -3.31 11.74 20.63
N ALA A 94 -3.13 11.18 19.43
CA ALA A 94 -1.91 11.35 18.65
C ALA A 94 -2.13 11.16 17.14
N ILE A 95 -1.11 11.58 16.39
CA ILE A 95 -0.89 11.24 14.99
C ILE A 95 0.44 10.48 14.93
N GLU A 96 0.42 9.26 14.40
CA GLU A 96 1.59 8.38 14.38
C GLU A 96 1.77 7.76 13.00
N VAL A 97 3.02 7.51 12.62
CA VAL A 97 3.36 6.75 11.42
C VAL A 97 3.73 5.33 11.85
N HIS A 98 3.01 4.36 11.33
CA HIS A 98 3.23 2.94 11.59
C HIS A 98 3.73 2.24 10.33
N SER A 99 4.88 1.58 10.42
CA SER A 99 5.43 0.77 9.33
C SER A 99 4.97 -0.68 9.50
N PHE A 100 4.08 -1.14 8.62
CA PHE A 100 3.55 -2.50 8.67
C PHE A 100 4.34 -3.41 7.74
N ILE A 101 5.00 -4.43 8.29
CA ILE A 101 5.66 -5.49 7.51
C ILE A 101 4.59 -6.49 7.06
N LEU A 102 4.41 -6.63 5.74
CA LEU A 102 3.31 -7.39 5.15
C LEU A 102 3.67 -8.83 4.77
N GLY A 103 4.88 -9.27 5.10
CA GLY A 103 5.36 -10.64 4.93
C GLY A 103 5.96 -10.93 3.55
N GLN A 104 6.50 -12.15 3.41
CA GLN A 104 7.25 -12.57 2.22
C GLN A 104 6.39 -12.61 0.95
N ARG A 105 5.13 -13.06 1.04
CA ARG A 105 4.23 -13.11 -0.12
C ARG A 105 4.02 -11.73 -0.74
N TYR A 106 3.87 -10.70 0.09
CA TYR A 106 3.81 -9.32 -0.37
C TYR A 106 5.12 -8.88 -1.05
N ALA A 107 6.27 -9.15 -0.41
CA ALA A 107 7.59 -8.77 -0.92
C ALA A 107 7.86 -9.35 -2.33
N GLN A 108 7.57 -10.65 -2.50
CA GLN A 108 7.78 -11.35 -3.75
C GLN A 108 6.92 -10.75 -4.86
N GLN A 109 5.62 -10.60 -4.62
CA GLN A 109 4.72 -10.14 -5.68
C GLN A 109 4.91 -8.65 -5.99
N LEU A 110 5.34 -7.84 -5.00
CA LEU A 110 5.78 -6.47 -5.26
C LEU A 110 7.01 -6.45 -6.17
N SER A 111 7.99 -7.29 -5.91
CA SER A 111 9.20 -7.39 -6.74
C SER A 111 8.86 -7.80 -8.18
N GLU A 112 8.02 -8.82 -8.37
CA GLU A 112 7.54 -9.26 -9.68
C GLU A 112 6.80 -8.14 -10.42
N ALA A 113 5.90 -7.43 -9.74
CA ALA A 113 5.15 -6.33 -10.36
C ALA A 113 6.06 -5.15 -10.76
N LEU A 114 7.07 -4.82 -9.94
CA LEU A 114 8.06 -3.79 -10.26
C LEU A 114 8.89 -4.20 -11.48
N GLN A 115 9.32 -5.46 -11.54
CA GLN A 115 10.05 -5.99 -12.70
C GLN A 115 9.18 -5.92 -13.95
N VAL A 116 7.95 -6.45 -13.94
CA VAL A 116 7.05 -6.40 -15.10
C VAL A 116 6.76 -4.96 -15.56
N ALA A 117 6.51 -4.05 -14.61
CA ALA A 117 6.25 -2.65 -14.91
C ALA A 117 7.44 -1.95 -15.57
N CYS A 118 8.67 -2.36 -15.25
CA CYS A 118 9.91 -1.72 -15.70
C CYS A 118 10.64 -2.46 -16.82
N SER A 119 10.40 -3.74 -17.05
CA SER A 119 10.95 -4.50 -18.18
C SER A 119 10.42 -4.01 -19.53
N ASN A 120 9.28 -3.32 -19.53
CA ASN A 120 8.70 -2.69 -20.72
C ASN A 120 9.26 -1.27 -21.00
N ASP A 121 10.40 -0.89 -20.40
CA ASP A 121 11.16 0.35 -20.75
C ASP A 121 12.31 0.09 -21.75
N PHE A 122 12.46 -1.14 -22.25
CA PHE A 122 13.30 -1.44 -23.41
C PHE A 122 12.46 -1.37 -24.70
N GLY A 123 12.10 -0.16 -25.11
CA GLY A 123 11.36 0.10 -26.35
C GLY A 123 11.57 1.53 -26.82
#